data_AF-A0A804K5U6-F1
#
_entry.id   AF-A0A804K5U6-F1
#
_cell.length_a   1.000
_cell.length_b   1.000
_cell.length_c   1.000
_cell.angle_alpha   90.00
_cell.angle_beta   90.00
_cell.angle_gamma   90.00
#
_symmetry.space_group_name_H-M   'P 1'
#
loop_
_entity.id
_entity.type
_entity.pdbx_description
1 polymer ?
#
loop_
_entity_poly.entity_id
_entity_poly.type
_entity_poly.pdbx_seq_one_letter_code
_entity_poly.pdbx_strand_id
1 'polypeptide(L)' 'MRAKMASFYQGHVNATQLGTYFVCQYYQIHQQRSELVDQFYTNFSSTVRCDGRRSLLKGRW' A
#
# COMPACT_ATOMS: atom_id res chain seq x y z
N MET A 1 -25.44 -5.79 5.34
CA MET A 1 -24.33 -6.45 4.64
C MET A 1 -23.99 -5.64 3.39
N ARG A 2 -22.79 -5.04 3.29
CA ARG A 2 -22.31 -4.43 2.04
C ARG A 2 -21.53 -5.49 1.28
N ALA A 3 -22.11 -6.02 0.21
CA ALA A 3 -21.36 -6.83 -0.75
C ALA A 3 -20.27 -5.94 -1.38
N LYS A 4 -19.00 -6.31 -1.19
CA LYS A 4 -17.89 -5.66 -1.87
C LYS A 4 -17.89 -6.22 -3.29
N MET A 5 -18.29 -5.40 -4.26
CA MET A 5 -18.24 -5.74 -5.68
C MET A 5 -16.83 -6.24 -6.03
N ALA A 6 -16.68 -7.53 -6.30
CA ALA A 6 -15.64 -7.99 -7.19
C ALA A 6 -16.08 -7.52 -8.59
N SER A 7 -15.61 -6.35 -8.99
CA SER A 7 -15.80 -5.86 -10.36
C SER A 7 -15.10 -6.86 -11.28
N PHE A 8 -15.88 -7.71 -11.94
CA PHE A 8 -15.42 -8.41 -13.12
C PHE A 8 -15.15 -7.34 -14.17
N TYR A 9 -13.90 -6.92 -14.31
CA TYR A 9 -13.48 -6.04 -15.39
C TYR A 9 -13.69 -6.80 -16.71
N GLN A 10 -14.83 -6.55 -17.38
CA GLN A 10 -15.19 -7.17 -18.66
C GLN A 10 -14.42 -6.58 -19.87
N GLY A 11 -13.33 -5.85 -19.63
CA GLY A 11 -12.51 -5.23 -20.66
C GLY A 11 -11.02 -5.43 -20.38
N HIS A 12 -10.20 -5.30 -21.43
CA HIS A 12 -8.75 -5.43 -21.34
C HIS A 12 -8.20 -4.34 -20.39
N VAL A 13 -7.97 -4.70 -19.14
CA VAL A 13 -7.37 -3.79 -18.15
C VAL A 13 -5.92 -3.56 -18.54
N ASN A 14 -5.55 -2.29 -18.72
CA ASN A 14 -4.17 -1.93 -18.98
C ASN A 14 -3.42 -1.66 -17.67
N ALA A 15 -2.08 -1.71 -17.73
CA ALA A 15 -1.24 -1.51 -16.55
C ALA A 15 -1.47 -0.14 -15.89
N THR A 16 -1.81 0.90 -16.66
CA THR A 16 -2.09 2.24 -16.15
C THR A 16 -3.37 2.26 -15.31
N GLN A 17 -4.43 1.57 -15.75
CA GLN A 17 -5.69 1.46 -15.02
C GLN A 17 -5.49 0.69 -13.71
N LEU A 18 -4.79 -0.44 -13.76
CA LEU A 18 -4.47 -1.24 -12.57
C LEU A 18 -3.57 -0.47 -11.59
N GLY A 19 -2.53 0.20 -12.10
CA GLY A 19 -1.63 1.01 -11.28
C GLY A 19 -2.33 2.17 -10.60
N THR A 20 -3.18 2.89 -11.33
CA THR A 20 -3.99 4.00 -10.78
C THR A 20 -4.91 3.50 -9.68
N TYR A 21 -5.62 2.39 -9.92
CA TYR A 21 -6.51 1.80 -8.93
C TYR A 21 -5.75 1.37 -7.66
N PHE A 22 -4.61 0.70 -7.83
CA PHE A 22 -3.78 0.22 -6.72
C PHE A 22 -3.29 1.38 -5.85
N VAL A 23 -2.75 2.44 -6.46
CA VAL A 23 -2.23 3.62 -5.74
C VAL A 23 -3.35 4.33 -4.96
N CYS A 24 -4.49 4.58 -5.60
CA CYS A 24 -5.63 5.21 -4.95
C CYS A 24 -6.13 4.40 -3.74
N GLN A 25 -6.28 3.08 -3.91
CA GLN A 25 -6.73 2.21 -2.84
C GLN A 25 -5.71 2.12 -1.70
N TYR A 26 -4.42 2.01 -2.01
CA TYR A 26 -3.33 1.91 -1.04
C TYR A 26 -3.31 3.14 -0.12
N TYR A 27 -3.29 4.35 -0.67
CA TYR A 27 -3.20 5.56 0.14
C TYR A 27 -4.46 5.83 0.98
N GLN A 28 -5.65 5.54 0.45
CA GLN A 28 -6.89 5.65 1.21
C GLN A 28 -6.90 4.74 2.44
N ILE A 29 -6.48 3.48 2.27
CA ILE A 29 -6.43 2.51 3.38
C ILE A 29 -5.29 2.85 4.33
N HIS A 30 -4.11 3.21 3.82
CA HIS A 30 -2.97 3.59 4.64
C HIS A 30 -3.29 4.78 5.57
N GLN A 31 -4.06 5.77 5.08
CA GLN A 31 -4.46 6.93 5.89
C GLN A 31 -5.53 6.61 6.93
N GLN A 32 -6.47 5.71 6.63
CA GLN A 32 -7.62 5.43 7.51
C GLN A 32 -7.41 4.25 8.44
N ARG A 33 -6.61 3.26 8.02
CA ARG A 33 -6.41 1.95 8.65
C ARG A 33 -5.02 1.42 8.34
N SER A 34 -4.02 2.06 8.94
CA SER A 34 -2.61 1.71 8.77
C SER A 34 -2.31 0.23 9.09
N GLU A 35 -3.12 -0.41 9.94
CA GLU A 35 -3.03 -1.82 10.31
C GLU A 35 -3.41 -2.80 9.18
N LEU A 36 -4.04 -2.32 8.11
CA LEU A 36 -4.41 -3.15 6.95
C LEU A 36 -3.41 -3.05 5.80
N VAL A 37 -2.39 -2.21 5.93
CA VAL A 37 -1.38 -1.98 4.89
C VAL A 37 -0.55 -3.23 4.63
N ASP A 38 -0.33 -4.06 5.65
CA ASP A 38 0.42 -5.32 5.54
C ASP A 38 -0.20 -6.31 4.53
N GLN A 39 -1.52 -6.22 4.28
CA GLN A 39 -2.21 -7.07 3.31
C GLN A 39 -1.86 -6.75 1.84
N PHE A 40 -1.24 -5.58 1.60
CA PHE A 40 -0.75 -5.20 0.27
C PHE A 40 0.65 -5.74 -0.02
N TYR A 41 1.33 -6.29 1.00
CA TYR A 41 2.63 -6.90 0.88
C TYR A 41 2.51 -8.42 0.84
N THR A 42 3.44 -9.06 0.12
CA THR A 42 3.56 -10.52 0.12
C THR A 42 4.51 -10.96 1.23
N ASN A 43 4.51 -12.25 1.60
CA ASN A 43 5.45 -12.80 2.58
C ASN A 43 6.94 -12.66 2.15
N PHE A 44 7.20 -12.34 0.88
CA PHE A 44 8.54 -12.09 0.33
C PHE A 44 8.88 -10.61 0.24
N SER A 45 7.93 -9.72 0.54
CA SER A 45 8.13 -8.28 0.49
C SER A 45 8.92 -7.81 1.72
N SER A 46 9.98 -7.05 1.49
CA SER A 46 10.72 -6.37 2.56
C SER A 46 10.22 -4.93 2.69
N THR A 47 9.81 -4.51 3.89
CA THR A 47 9.36 -3.14 4.16
C THR A 47 10.49 -2.32 4.78
N VAL A 48 10.79 -1.15 4.20
CA VAL A 48 11.74 -0.18 4.77
C VAL A 48 10.94 1.02 5.25
N ARG A 49 10.90 1.22 6.57
CA ARG A 49 10.27 2.40 7.17
C ARG A 49 11.30 3.53 7.22
N CYS A 50 11.19 4.47 6.30
CA CYS A 50 11.93 5.72 6.37
C CYS A 50 11.25 6.65 7.38
N ASP A 51 11.48 6.44 8.68
CA ASP A 51 11.22 7.50 9.66
C ASP A 51 12.23 8.62 9.34
N GLY A 52 11.73 9.82 9.09
CA GLY A 52 12.53 11.00 8.72
C GLY A 52 13.55 11.44 9.78
N ARG A 53 13.78 10.65 10.84
CA ARG A 53 14.89 10.79 11.79
C ARG A 53 16.23 10.41 11.17
N ARG A 54 16.62 11.08 10.09
CA ARG A 54 18.03 11.25 9.75
C ARG A 54 18.61 12.34 10.66
N SER A 55 19.70 11.96 11.34
CA SER A 55 20.59 12.78 12.18
C SER A 55 20.03 13.39 13.47
N LEU A 56 20.05 12.65 14.58
CA LEU A 56 20.43 13.23 15.89
C LEU A 56 21.05 12.21 16.88
N LEU A 57 21.55 11.06 16.42
CA LEU A 57 22.42 10.19 17.24
C LEU A 57 23.58 9.68 16.39
N LYS A 58 24.41 10.61 15.91
CA LYS A 58 25.77 10.29 15.48
C LYS A 58 26.61 10.16 16.76
N GLY A 59 26.57 8.98 17.40
CA GLY A 59 27.31 8.77 18.64
C GLY A 59 26.81 7.64 19.53
N ARG A 60 26.74 6.40 19.00
CA ARG A 60 27.11 5.21 19.77
C ARG A 60 27.25 4.00 18.85
N TRP A 61 28.51 3.55 18.75
CA TRP A 61 29.06 2.39 18.04
C TRP A 61 29.20 2.55 16.53
#